data_AF-A0A0G4LNL1-F1
#
_entry.id   AF-A0A0G4LNL1-F1
#
_cell.length_a   1.000
_cell.length_b   1.000
_cell.length_c   1.000
_cell.angle_alpha   90.00
_cell.angle_beta   90.00
_cell.angle_gamma   90.00
#
_symmetry.space_group_name_H-M   'P 1'
#
loop_
_entity.id
_entity.type
_entity.pdbx_description
1 polymer ?
#
loop_
_entity_poly.entity_id
_entity_poly.type
_entity_poly.pdbx_seq_one_letter_code
_entity_poly.pdbx_strand_id
1 'polypeptide(L)'
;MLLIKPKDDLRTDQRLMEFNAMINRSLKRDAESSRRQLYIRTYAVTPLNEECGIIEWVDGLKTLRDILLEQYKMRGTHPDYNAIKRMMKDAVTGTSNIHLFTEGVLGTFPPVLHHWFIEQFPHPAVWFAARLKYTRSCAVMSMVGTILGLGDRH
;
A
#
# COMPACT_ATOMS: atom_id res chain seq x y z
N MET A 1 -4.74 5.62 -19.05
CA MET A 1 -3.63 6.51 -19.48
C MET A 1 -2.32 5.72 -19.48
N LEU A 2 -1.26 6.15 -20.16
CA LEU A 2 0.05 5.46 -20.15
C LEU A 2 1.09 6.35 -19.46
N LEU A 3 1.93 5.75 -18.61
CA LEU A 3 3.08 6.38 -17.99
C LEU A 3 4.35 5.86 -18.67
N ILE A 4 5.11 6.77 -19.28
CA ILE A 4 6.44 6.46 -19.81
C ILE A 4 7.43 6.67 -18.67
N LYS A 5 8.11 5.60 -18.25
CA LYS A 5 9.13 5.67 -17.19
C LYS A 5 10.52 5.68 -17.85
N PRO A 6 11.23 6.82 -17.83
CA PRO A 6 12.60 6.90 -18.33
C PRO A 6 13.61 6.43 -17.27
N LYS A 7 14.75 5.94 -17.74
CA LYS A 7 15.92 5.49 -16.98
C LYS A 7 15.63 4.37 -15.98
N ASP A 8 14.77 3.43 -16.35
CA ASP A 8 14.42 2.30 -15.50
C ASP A 8 14.16 1.03 -16.30
N ASP A 9 14.68 -0.11 -15.81
CA ASP A 9 14.47 -1.42 -16.41
C ASP A 9 13.24 -2.10 -15.80
N LEU A 10 12.15 -2.13 -16.58
CA LEU A 10 10.85 -2.62 -16.13
C LEU A 10 10.66 -4.14 -16.28
N ARG A 11 11.69 -4.91 -16.63
CA ARG A 11 11.54 -6.37 -16.77
C ARG A 11 11.14 -7.04 -15.47
N THR A 12 11.66 -6.58 -14.33
CA THR A 12 11.30 -7.12 -13.02
C THR A 12 9.83 -6.86 -12.71
N ASP A 13 9.34 -5.64 -12.96
CA ASP A 13 7.93 -5.28 -12.81
C ASP A 13 7.01 -6.08 -13.72
N GLN A 14 7.42 -6.30 -14.98
CA GLN A 14 6.67 -7.14 -15.92
C GLN A 14 6.53 -8.57 -15.40
N ARG A 15 7.62 -9.18 -14.94
CA ARG A 15 7.59 -10.54 -14.37
C ARG A 15 6.72 -10.62 -13.12
N LEU A 16 6.74 -9.59 -12.28
CA LEU A 16 5.87 -9.50 -11.12
C LEU A 16 4.39 -9.45 -11.52
N MET A 17 4.04 -8.68 -12.56
CA MET A 17 2.66 -8.62 -13.06
C MET A 17 2.20 -9.93 -13.70
N GLU A 18 3.07 -10.62 -14.44
CA GLU A 18 2.81 -11.96 -14.97
C GLU A 18 2.55 -12.97 -13.84
N PHE A 19 3.38 -12.94 -12.79
CA PHE A 19 3.22 -13.78 -11.61
C PHE A 19 1.92 -13.49 -10.86
N ASN A 20 1.58 -12.21 -10.65
CA ASN A 20 0.30 -11.82 -10.05
C ASN A 20 -0.89 -12.30 -10.90
N ALA A 21 -0.78 -12.29 -12.22
CA ALA A 21 -1.80 -12.85 -13.10
C ALA A 21 -1.94 -14.38 -12.93
N MET A 22 -0.83 -15.11 -12.71
CA MET A 22 -0.87 -16.54 -12.36
C MET A 22 -1.58 -16.77 -11.04
N ILE A 23 -1.27 -15.99 -9.99
CA ILE A 23 -1.95 -16.08 -8.69
C ILE A 23 -3.45 -15.83 -8.84
N ASN A 24 -3.85 -14.80 -9.60
CA ASN A 24 -5.25 -14.52 -9.84
C ASN A 24 -5.99 -15.68 -10.51
N ARG A 25 -5.35 -16.39 -11.45
CA ARG A 25 -5.92 -17.61 -12.06
C ARG A 25 -6.12 -18.72 -11.02
N SER A 26 -5.14 -18.92 -10.14
CA SER A 26 -5.23 -19.91 -9.05
C SER A 26 -6.33 -19.55 -8.04
N LEU A 27 -6.40 -18.30 -7.59
CA LEU A 27 -7.42 -17.80 -6.67
C LEU A 27 -8.84 -17.90 -7.26
N LYS A 28 -8.98 -17.69 -8.58
CA LYS A 28 -10.27 -17.82 -9.26
C LYS A 28 -10.73 -19.28 -9.37
N ARG A 29 -9.79 -20.23 -9.46
CA ARG A 29 -10.09 -21.67 -9.54
C ARG A 29 -10.51 -22.25 -8.20
N ASP A 30 -9.99 -21.72 -7.10
CA ASP A 30 -10.37 -22.12 -5.75
C ASP A 30 -11.74 -21.56 -5.36
N ALA A 31 -12.66 -22.43 -4.94
CA ALA A 31 -14.05 -22.06 -4.66
C ALA A 31 -14.16 -21.07 -3.49
N GLU A 32 -13.38 -21.27 -2.42
CA GLU A 32 -13.41 -20.42 -1.23
C GLU A 32 -12.83 -19.02 -1.51
N SER A 33 -11.73 -18.96 -2.27
CA SER A 33 -11.11 -17.71 -2.71
C SER A 33 -12.02 -16.93 -3.66
N SER A 34 -12.66 -17.62 -4.61
CA SER A 34 -13.62 -17.04 -5.55
C SER A 34 -14.87 -16.51 -4.84
N ARG A 35 -15.43 -17.27 -3.88
CA ARG A 35 -16.55 -16.85 -3.04
C ARG A 35 -16.25 -15.56 -2.26
N ARG A 36 -14.99 -15.39 -1.84
CA ARG A 36 -14.52 -14.18 -1.14
C ARG A 36 -14.04 -13.09 -2.11
N GLN A 37 -14.07 -13.33 -3.42
CA GLN A 37 -13.57 -12.42 -4.45
C GLN A 37 -12.13 -11.97 -4.18
N LEU A 38 -11.25 -12.91 -3.81
CA LEU A 38 -9.83 -12.62 -3.62
C LEU A 38 -9.16 -12.41 -4.98
N TYR A 39 -8.53 -11.25 -5.17
CA TYR A 39 -7.75 -10.96 -6.36
C TYR A 39 -6.71 -9.87 -6.07
N ILE A 40 -5.66 -9.84 -6.87
CA ILE A 40 -4.64 -8.79 -6.92
C ILE A 40 -4.97 -7.91 -8.12
N ARG A 41 -5.04 -6.59 -7.91
CA ARG A 41 -5.16 -5.67 -9.05
C ARG A 41 -3.83 -5.61 -9.78
N THR A 42 -3.83 -6.01 -11.04
CA THR A 42 -2.67 -5.94 -11.94
C THR A 42 -2.79 -4.73 -12.86
N TYR A 43 -1.67 -4.31 -13.43
CA TYR A 43 -1.57 -3.30 -14.48
C TYR A 43 -0.57 -3.78 -15.53
N ALA A 44 -0.70 -3.32 -16.77
CA ALA A 44 0.23 -3.69 -17.83
C ALA A 44 1.58 -2.98 -17.66
N VAL A 45 2.65 -3.74 -17.87
CA VAL A 45 4.03 -3.23 -17.92
C VAL A 45 4.68 -3.77 -19.18
N THR A 46 5.22 -2.88 -20.00
CA THR A 46 5.89 -3.22 -21.25
C THR A 46 7.27 -2.58 -21.26
N PRO A 47 8.35 -3.33 -20.98
CA PRO A 47 9.71 -2.84 -21.16
C PRO A 47 9.96 -2.61 -22.66
N LEU A 48 10.55 -1.46 -23.00
CA LEU A 48 10.92 -1.14 -24.38
C LEU A 48 12.41 -1.42 -24.62
N ASN A 49 13.25 -1.04 -23.66
CA ASN A 49 14.68 -1.38 -23.61
C ASN A 49 15.16 -1.43 -22.13
N GLU A 50 16.48 -1.48 -21.91
CA GLU A 50 17.08 -1.53 -20.56
C GLU A 50 16.98 -0.22 -19.77
N GLU A 51 16.54 0.86 -20.42
CA GLU A 51 16.50 2.20 -19.84
C GLU A 51 15.09 2.80 -19.90
N CYS A 52 14.10 2.15 -20.49
CA CYS A 52 12.76 2.68 -20.54
C CYS A 52 11.70 1.62 -20.76
N GLY A 53 10.50 1.95 -20.30
CA GLY A 53 9.31 1.20 -20.64
C GLY A 53 8.03 1.96 -20.34
N ILE A 54 6.93 1.29 -20.57
CA ILE A 54 5.59 1.81 -20.44
C ILE A 54 4.88 1.09 -19.30
N ILE A 55 4.23 1.85 -18.44
CA ILE A 55 3.38 1.37 -17.35
C ILE A 55 1.96 1.86 -17.60
N GLU A 56 0.99 0.98 -17.46
CA GLU A 56 -0.42 1.36 -17.46
C GLU A 56 -0.71 2.23 -16.23
N TRP A 57 -1.24 3.42 -16.47
CA TRP A 57 -1.70 4.28 -15.39
C TRP A 57 -3.07 3.82 -14.92
N VAL A 58 -3.18 3.58 -13.62
CA VAL A 58 -4.43 3.18 -12.96
C VAL A 58 -5.10 4.40 -12.34
N ASP A 59 -6.24 4.78 -12.89
CA ASP A 59 -7.00 5.93 -12.42
C ASP A 59 -7.72 5.68 -11.09
N GLY A 60 -8.03 6.78 -10.39
CA GLY A 60 -8.77 6.75 -9.12
C GLY A 60 -7.94 6.23 -7.94
N LEU A 61 -6.62 6.29 -8.03
CA LEU A 61 -5.70 5.94 -6.94
C LEU A 61 -5.29 7.19 -6.16
N LYS A 62 -5.11 7.02 -4.86
CA LYS A 62 -4.49 8.01 -3.96
C LYS A 62 -3.50 7.27 -3.08
N THR A 63 -2.33 7.86 -2.86
CA THR A 63 -1.33 7.20 -2.00
C THR A 63 -1.81 7.16 -0.56
N LEU A 64 -1.41 6.12 0.18
CA LEU A 64 -1.73 6.02 1.61
C LEU A 64 -1.17 7.23 2.37
N ARG A 65 0.05 7.68 2.00
CA ARG A 65 0.67 8.87 2.58
C ARG A 65 -0.21 10.11 2.42
N ASP A 66 -0.72 10.37 1.21
CA ASP A 66 -1.56 11.56 0.97
C ASP A 66 -2.86 11.52 1.78
N ILE A 67 -3.48 10.33 1.86
CA ILE A 67 -4.68 10.11 2.69
C ILE A 67 -4.37 10.42 4.16
N LEU A 68 -3.30 9.85 4.71
CA LEU A 68 -2.95 10.02 6.13
C LEU A 68 -2.57 11.47 6.45
N LEU A 69 -1.79 12.13 5.61
CA LEU A 69 -1.38 13.52 5.81
C LEU A 69 -2.57 14.47 5.82
N GLU A 70 -3.56 14.25 4.96
CA GLU A 70 -4.79 15.04 4.95
C GLU A 70 -5.59 14.85 6.24
N GLN A 71 -5.75 13.60 6.69
CA GLN A 71 -6.46 13.28 7.93
C GLN A 71 -5.77 13.87 9.18
N TYR A 72 -4.44 13.83 9.25
CA TYR A 72 -3.69 14.46 10.33
C TYR A 72 -3.76 15.99 10.29
N LYS A 73 -3.69 16.59 9.10
CA LYS A 73 -3.83 18.04 8.91
C LYS A 73 -5.19 18.55 9.41
N MET A 74 -6.27 17.81 9.16
CA MET A 74 -7.61 18.16 9.68
C MET A 74 -7.67 18.17 11.23
N ARG A 75 -6.77 17.47 11.90
CA ARG A 75 -6.65 17.40 13.36
C ARG A 75 -5.61 18.37 13.94
N GLY A 76 -4.98 19.20 13.08
CA GLY A 76 -3.90 20.11 13.48
C GLY A 76 -2.56 19.41 13.73
N THR A 77 -2.41 18.14 13.32
CA THR A 77 -1.16 17.39 13.47
C THR A 77 -0.35 17.47 12.18
N HIS A 78 0.89 17.91 12.30
CA HIS A 78 1.83 18.01 11.18
C HIS A 78 3.10 17.20 11.47
N PRO A 79 3.53 16.30 10.57
CA PRO A 79 4.76 15.56 10.77
C PRO A 79 5.99 16.46 10.66
N ASP A 80 6.75 16.58 11.74
CA ASP A 80 8.13 17.07 11.69
C ASP A 80 9.06 15.90 11.39
N TYR A 81 9.46 15.79 10.12
CA TYR A 81 10.35 14.74 9.66
C TYR A 81 11.73 14.78 10.33
N ASN A 82 12.22 15.96 10.74
CA ASN A 82 13.50 16.07 11.43
C ASN A 82 13.40 15.54 12.86
N ALA A 83 12.32 15.88 13.57
CA ALA A 83 12.05 15.34 14.89
C ALA A 83 11.87 13.81 14.85
N ILE A 84 11.07 13.30 13.90
CA ILE A 84 10.86 11.86 13.72
C ILE A 84 12.19 11.16 13.41
N LYS A 85 13.05 11.75 12.55
CA LYS A 85 14.38 11.19 12.23
C LYS A 85 15.30 11.15 13.44
N ARG A 86 15.25 12.15 14.34
CA ARG A 86 16.00 12.12 15.60
C ARG A 86 15.48 11.03 16.52
N MET A 87 14.17 10.95 16.73
CA MET A 87 13.54 9.91 17.55
C MET A 87 13.87 8.51 17.03
N MET A 88 13.90 8.30 15.71
CA MET A 88 14.32 7.05 15.10
C MET A 88 15.78 6.73 15.44
N LYS A 89 16.70 7.70 15.32
CA LYS A 89 18.11 7.50 15.68
C LYS A 89 18.26 7.10 17.15
N ASP A 90 17.54 7.77 18.03
CA ASP A 90 17.58 7.49 19.46
C ASP A 90 16.96 6.13 19.78
N ALA A 91 15.86 5.74 19.11
CA ALA A 91 15.22 4.44 19.28
C ALA A 91 16.12 3.26 18.88
N VAL A 92 17.01 3.44 17.89
CA VAL A 92 17.94 2.40 17.43
C VAL A 92 19.07 2.16 18.44
N THR A 93 19.38 3.11 19.33
CA THR A 93 20.51 2.98 20.27
C THR A 93 20.31 1.93 21.37
N GLY A 94 19.07 1.53 21.68
CA GLY A 94 18.81 0.53 22.70
C GLY A 94 17.34 0.12 22.79
N THR A 95 17.10 -1.13 23.19
CA THR A 95 15.75 -1.70 23.33
C THR A 95 14.91 -1.03 24.41
N SER A 96 15.53 -0.33 25.37
CA SER A 96 14.84 0.51 26.36
C SER A 96 14.09 1.69 25.75
N ASN A 97 14.42 2.06 24.51
CA ASN A 97 13.87 3.24 23.83
C ASN A 97 12.62 2.93 23.01
N ILE A 98 12.01 1.75 23.19
CA ILE A 98 10.76 1.36 22.53
C ILE A 98 9.61 2.35 22.81
N HIS A 99 9.64 3.00 23.98
CA HIS A 99 8.68 4.04 24.38
C HIS A 99 8.66 5.23 23.41
N LEU A 100 9.78 5.54 22.73
CA LEU A 100 9.82 6.59 21.71
C LEU A 100 8.89 6.30 20.54
N PHE A 101 8.74 5.02 20.17
CA PHE A 101 7.78 4.61 19.15
C PHE A 101 6.35 4.56 19.72
N THR A 102 6.15 3.89 20.87
CA THR A 102 4.79 3.64 21.40
C THR A 102 4.12 4.87 21.97
N GLU A 103 4.84 5.74 22.67
CA GLU A 103 4.29 6.95 23.28
C GLU A 103 4.56 8.18 22.42
N GLY A 104 5.77 8.31 21.89
CA GLY A 104 6.16 9.44 21.06
C GLY A 104 5.47 9.43 19.69
N VAL A 105 5.80 8.45 18.84
CA VAL A 105 5.27 8.37 17.47
C VAL A 105 3.79 8.02 17.47
N LEU A 106 3.38 6.90 18.07
CA LEU A 106 1.97 6.49 18.05
C LEU A 106 1.05 7.40 18.87
N GLY A 107 1.57 8.07 19.91
CA GLY A 107 0.82 9.08 20.65
C GLY A 107 0.57 10.35 19.84
N THR A 108 1.54 10.76 19.01
CA THR A 108 1.38 11.91 18.11
C THR A 108 0.54 11.58 16.87
N PHE A 109 0.69 10.36 16.34
CA PHE A 109 0.07 9.92 15.09
C PHE A 109 -0.87 8.73 15.35
N PRO A 110 -2.07 8.96 15.92
CA PRO A 110 -3.04 7.90 16.16
C PRO A 110 -3.58 7.32 14.85
N PRO A 111 -4.10 6.08 14.84
CA PRO A 111 -4.60 5.44 13.63
C PRO A 111 -5.82 6.16 13.05
N VAL A 112 -5.65 6.86 11.92
CA VAL A 112 -6.71 7.69 11.30
C VAL A 112 -7.37 7.09 10.06
N LEU A 113 -6.82 6.02 9.47
CA LEU A 113 -7.30 5.48 8.18
C LEU A 113 -8.79 5.10 8.19
N HIS A 114 -9.31 4.63 9.33
CA HIS A 114 -10.71 4.25 9.45
C HIS A 114 -11.68 5.43 9.31
N HIS A 115 -11.28 6.65 9.71
CA HIS A 115 -12.07 7.87 9.51
C HIS A 115 -12.21 8.19 8.03
N TRP A 116 -11.11 8.11 7.27
CA TRP A 116 -11.15 8.29 5.82
C TRP A 116 -12.12 7.31 5.13
N PHE A 117 -12.17 6.04 5.54
CA PHE A 117 -13.14 5.09 5.00
C PHE A 117 -14.60 5.52 5.26
N ILE A 118 -14.90 6.08 6.43
CA ILE A 118 -16.25 6.56 6.77
C ILE A 118 -16.60 7.78 5.91
N GLU A 119 -15.66 8.72 5.75
CA GLU A 119 -15.85 9.92 4.93
C GLU A 119 -16.03 9.61 3.44
N GLN A 120 -15.23 8.70 2.89
CA GLN A 120 -15.32 8.33 1.47
C GLN A 120 -16.52 7.45 1.14
N PHE A 121 -17.00 6.66 2.11
CA PHE A 121 -18.12 5.75 1.92
C PHE A 121 -19.20 6.01 2.99
N PRO A 122 -20.01 7.07 2.87
CA PRO A 122 -21.00 7.42 3.91
C PRO A 122 -22.10 6.38 4.11
N HIS A 123 -22.37 5.56 3.10
CA HIS A 123 -23.43 4.56 3.13
C HIS A 123 -22.90 3.25 3.75
N PRO A 124 -23.52 2.71 4.82
CA PRO A 124 -22.98 1.58 5.58
C PRO A 124 -22.67 0.33 4.75
N ALA A 125 -23.53 -0.01 3.78
CA ALA A 125 -23.32 -1.16 2.91
C ALA A 125 -22.10 -0.97 1.99
N VAL A 126 -21.92 0.23 1.43
CA VAL A 126 -20.80 0.58 0.56
C VAL A 126 -19.50 0.63 1.36
N TRP A 127 -19.53 1.23 2.56
CA TRP A 127 -18.40 1.22 3.49
C TRP A 127 -17.96 -0.20 3.83
N PHE A 128 -18.91 -1.07 4.18
CA PHE A 128 -18.62 -2.44 4.54
C PHE A 128 -17.98 -3.21 3.37
N ALA A 129 -18.52 -3.05 2.16
CA ALA A 129 -17.98 -3.64 0.94
C ALA A 129 -16.56 -3.10 0.63
N ALA A 130 -16.34 -1.78 0.75
CA ALA A 130 -15.04 -1.15 0.54
C ALA A 130 -14.00 -1.63 1.55
N ARG A 131 -14.38 -1.71 2.84
CA ARG A 131 -13.53 -2.24 3.91
C ARG A 131 -13.16 -3.71 3.66
N LEU A 132 -14.13 -4.55 3.28
CA LEU A 132 -13.87 -5.95 2.93
C LEU A 132 -12.94 -6.07 1.72
N LYS A 133 -13.13 -5.25 0.70
CA LYS A 133 -12.27 -5.24 -0.49
C LYS A 133 -10.84 -4.86 -0.11
N TYR A 134 -10.66 -3.80 0.67
CA TYR A 134 -9.36 -3.33 1.15
C TYR A 134 -8.63 -4.40 1.97
N THR A 135 -9.29 -5.01 2.96
CA THR A 135 -8.64 -6.01 3.82
C THR A 135 -8.26 -7.26 3.03
N ARG A 136 -9.13 -7.72 2.13
CA ARG A 136 -8.86 -8.88 1.28
C ARG A 136 -7.71 -8.62 0.31
N SER A 137 -7.72 -7.51 -0.41
CA SER A 137 -6.65 -7.19 -1.36
C SER A 137 -5.31 -6.97 -0.65
N CYS A 138 -5.33 -6.29 0.50
CA CYS A 138 -4.13 -6.06 1.31
C CYS A 138 -3.56 -7.39 1.84
N ALA A 139 -4.41 -8.28 2.37
CA ALA A 139 -3.96 -9.58 2.87
C ALA A 139 -3.34 -10.45 1.77
N VAL A 140 -3.99 -10.54 0.60
CA VAL A 140 -3.47 -11.32 -0.54
C VAL A 140 -2.11 -10.78 -0.98
N MET A 141 -2.01 -9.47 -1.22
CA MET A 141 -0.76 -8.86 -1.67
C MET A 141 0.34 -8.90 -0.59
N SER A 142 -0.02 -8.83 0.68
CA SER A 142 0.93 -8.96 1.80
C SER A 142 1.54 -10.37 1.84
N MET A 143 0.74 -11.42 1.69
CA MET A 143 1.23 -12.80 1.64
C MET A 143 2.12 -13.04 0.42
N VAL A 144 1.69 -12.57 -0.75
CA VAL A 144 2.47 -12.67 -1.99
C VAL A 144 3.79 -11.92 -1.86
N GLY A 145 3.75 -10.69 -1.34
CA GLY A 145 4.94 -9.87 -1.13
C GLY A 145 5.90 -10.48 -0.12
N THR A 146 5.40 -11.13 0.94
CA THR A 146 6.25 -11.87 1.89
C THR A 146 6.92 -13.07 1.25
N ILE A 147 6.19 -13.86 0.46
CA ILE A 147 6.74 -15.04 -0.23
C ILE A 147 7.80 -14.64 -1.27
N LEU A 148 7.56 -13.57 -2.02
CA LEU A 148 8.49 -13.07 -3.03
C LEU A 148 9.65 -12.24 -2.45
N GLY A 149 9.59 -11.85 -1.17
CA GLY A 149 10.57 -10.94 -0.57
C GLY A 149 10.46 -9.50 -1.09
N LEU A 150 9.26 -9.04 -1.47
CA LEU A 150 9.05 -7.65 -1.87
C LEU A 150 9.33 -6.71 -0.69
N GLY A 151 10.38 -5.89 -0.85
CA GLY A 151 10.75 -4.79 0.04
C GLY A 151 10.08 -3.48 -0.34
N ASP A 152 10.61 -2.39 0.18
CA ASP A 152 10.31 -1.01 -0.22
C ASP A 152 8.82 -0.64 -0.32
N ARG A 153 8.05 -0.94 0.74
CA ARG A 153 6.59 -0.81 0.78
C ARG A 153 6.11 0.56 1.31
N HIS A 154 6.96 1.58 1.22
CA HIS A 154 6.74 2.89 1.84
C HIS A 154 5.87 3.83 1.00
#